data_AF-A0A135V8I3-F1
#
_entry.id   AF-A0A135V8I3-F1
#
_cell.length_a   1.000
_cell.length_b   1.000
_cell.length_c   1.000
_cell.angle_alpha   90.00
_cell.angle_beta   90.00
_cell.angle_gamma   90.00
#
_symmetry.space_group_name_H-M   'P 1'
#
loop_
_entity.id
_entity.type
_entity.pdbx_description
1 polymer ?
#
loop_
_entity_poly.entity_id
_entity_poly.type
_entity_poly.pdbx_seq_one_letter_code
_entity_poly.pdbx_strand_id
1 'polypeptide(L)'
;MRLISMSTESSKTDSKDLNLVAAFSDEYLKRRPRIPPTISLSDGYRLADLHHCVSHLGSKFQGMALHHLMKEQCSLANDRPDWPDAPSSAEKPTDAEAARFQRAIYRLEVYCKLFKDPEVVRFNLDVVNFQRAHFFDYLSLWEIEQLVATRDFLAAFVIGPPLRALVELRKIEALRTHHCGPRNGAQVVYWTAPILPPNLERGDCHINQNQARLLCFGVNFLYRVDTSPSTQFYQLLLDLPQQPRYASYNRVGEIYSWLSDAVDRCVEMSNLELPIRKALSSYTPHEYKEYVRQSLMSEDADKGPEKAWNWAYQSFPGPTCNDPRMTNCRLFGLFFWDSARLNTINFFTRVDVWWWRWEGARQPDVDWEVEATVPPASFW
;
A
#
# COMPACT_ATOMS: atom_id res chain seq x y z
N MET A 1 -3.50 57.68 -3.81
CA MET A 1 -2.21 57.13 -4.30
C MET A 1 -2.18 55.66 -3.89
N ARG A 2 -1.80 54.78 -4.82
CA ARG A 2 -2.14 53.34 -4.94
C ARG A 2 -1.83 52.45 -3.72
N LEU A 3 -2.81 51.62 -3.37
CA LEU A 3 -2.68 50.37 -2.59
C LEU A 3 -3.45 49.26 -3.31
N ILE A 4 -2.99 48.83 -4.49
CA ILE A 4 -3.38 47.57 -5.14
C ILE A 4 -2.22 47.20 -6.07
N SER A 5 -1.46 46.14 -5.77
CA SER A 5 -0.58 45.40 -6.71
C SER A 5 0.38 44.48 -5.95
N MET A 6 -0.09 43.37 -5.38
CA MET A 6 0.77 42.19 -5.06
C MET A 6 -0.03 40.87 -5.09
N SER A 7 -1.15 40.79 -5.80
CA SER A 7 -1.98 39.57 -5.88
C SER A 7 -2.14 38.98 -7.29
N THR A 8 -1.37 39.45 -8.28
CA THR A 8 -1.59 39.11 -9.70
C THR A 8 -0.42 38.42 -10.41
N GLU A 9 0.57 37.88 -9.68
CA GLU A 9 1.68 37.13 -10.30
C GLU A 9 1.64 35.60 -10.10
N SER A 10 0.65 35.05 -9.40
CA SER A 10 0.60 33.60 -9.09
C SER A 10 -0.33 32.76 -9.97
N SER A 11 -0.94 33.29 -11.03
CA SER A 11 -2.01 32.61 -11.78
C SER A 11 -1.66 32.23 -13.23
N LYS A 12 -0.40 31.92 -13.51
CA LYS A 12 -0.01 31.33 -14.80
C LYS A 12 0.44 29.90 -14.61
N THR A 13 -0.49 29.03 -14.24
CA THR A 13 -0.34 27.58 -14.43
C THR A 13 -0.38 27.30 -15.93
N ASP A 14 0.68 26.71 -16.47
CA ASP A 14 0.71 26.28 -17.86
C ASP A 14 -0.32 25.16 -18.05
N SER A 15 -1.20 25.31 -19.04
CA SER A 15 -2.17 24.28 -19.44
C SER A 15 -1.53 22.91 -19.73
N LYS A 16 -0.23 22.90 -20.03
CA LYS A 16 0.57 21.68 -20.20
C LYS A 16 0.75 20.90 -18.89
N ASP A 17 0.85 21.55 -17.74
CA ASP A 17 1.09 20.88 -16.45
C ASP A 17 -0.19 20.21 -15.92
N LEU A 18 -1.36 20.78 -16.22
CA LEU A 18 -2.67 20.26 -15.78
C LEU A 18 -3.08 18.95 -16.45
N ASN A 19 -2.39 18.54 -17.53
CA ASN A 19 -2.70 17.32 -18.26
C ASN A 19 -1.58 16.26 -18.19
N LEU A 20 -0.51 16.47 -17.42
CA LEU A 20 0.63 15.54 -17.43
C LEU A 20 0.25 14.13 -16.97
N VAL A 21 -0.50 14.01 -15.88
CA VAL A 21 -0.94 12.69 -15.37
C VAL A 21 -1.98 12.06 -16.31
N ALA A 22 -2.89 12.86 -16.86
CA ALA A 22 -3.89 12.37 -17.81
C ALA A 22 -3.24 11.88 -19.12
N ALA A 23 -2.31 12.67 -19.69
CA ALA A 23 -1.54 12.32 -20.86
C ALA A 23 -0.67 11.08 -20.62
N PHE A 24 0.00 11.00 -19.47
CA PHE A 24 0.73 9.80 -19.06
C PHE A 24 -0.18 8.58 -18.98
N SER A 25 -1.35 8.73 -18.37
CA SER A 25 -2.30 7.62 -18.20
C SER A 25 -2.83 7.13 -19.56
N ASP A 26 -3.16 8.06 -20.46
CA ASP A 26 -3.58 7.73 -21.82
C ASP A 26 -2.47 7.05 -22.63
N GLU A 27 -1.23 7.53 -22.50
CA GLU A 27 -0.10 7.00 -23.23
C GLU A 27 0.38 5.65 -22.69
N TYR A 28 0.50 5.49 -21.37
CA TYR A 28 1.17 4.34 -20.77
C TYR A 28 0.21 3.35 -20.11
N LEU A 29 -0.88 3.80 -19.49
CA LEU A 29 -1.82 2.90 -18.81
C LEU A 29 -2.91 2.38 -19.75
N LYS A 30 -3.43 3.24 -20.64
CA LYS A 30 -4.44 2.90 -21.63
C LYS A 30 -3.85 2.24 -22.88
N ARG A 31 -2.93 2.92 -23.58
CA ARG A 31 -2.38 2.42 -24.85
C ARG A 31 -1.38 1.27 -24.67
N ARG A 32 -0.67 1.23 -23.53
CA ARG A 32 0.31 0.18 -23.19
C ARG A 32 1.26 -0.11 -24.35
N PRO A 33 2.03 0.90 -24.78
CA PRO A 33 2.94 0.75 -25.89
C PRO A 33 3.91 -0.40 -25.60
N ARG A 34 4.29 -1.12 -26.65
CA ARG A 34 5.32 -2.16 -26.53
C ARG A 34 6.59 -1.54 -25.97
N ILE A 35 7.34 -2.35 -25.23
CA ILE A 35 8.67 -1.98 -24.73
C ILE A 35 9.48 -1.44 -25.91
N PRO A 36 10.13 -0.27 -25.79
CA PRO A 36 10.97 0.26 -26.84
C PRO A 36 11.96 -0.81 -27.32
N PRO A 37 12.14 -0.98 -28.64
CA PRO A 37 13.00 -2.04 -29.19
C PRO A 37 14.48 -1.84 -28.83
N THR A 38 14.84 -0.63 -28.42
CA THR A 38 16.18 -0.25 -27.98
C THR A 38 16.08 0.61 -26.73
N ILE A 39 16.92 0.32 -25.75
CA ILE A 39 17.11 1.13 -24.56
C ILE A 39 18.58 1.57 -24.48
N SER A 40 18.84 2.79 -24.02
CA SER A 40 20.22 3.22 -23.77
C SER A 40 20.83 2.38 -22.64
N LEU A 41 22.15 2.18 -22.64
CA LEU A 41 22.82 1.47 -21.54
C LEU A 41 22.60 2.17 -20.18
N SER A 42 22.51 3.51 -20.19
CA SER A 42 22.24 4.29 -18.98
C SER A 42 20.83 4.02 -18.42
N ASP A 43 19.83 4.01 -19.30
CA ASP A 43 18.45 3.71 -18.88
C ASP A 43 18.29 2.24 -18.49
N GLY A 44 18.96 1.32 -19.20
CA GLY A 44 19.01 -0.09 -18.85
C GLY A 44 19.63 -0.32 -17.47
N TYR A 45 20.73 0.36 -17.16
CA TYR A 45 21.35 0.31 -15.83
C TYR A 45 20.40 0.83 -14.74
N ARG A 46 19.72 1.96 -14.97
CA ARG A 46 18.75 2.53 -14.01
C ARG A 46 17.54 1.62 -13.81
N LEU A 47 17.05 0.97 -14.86
CA LEU A 47 15.96 0.00 -14.75
C LEU A 47 16.41 -1.26 -14.02
N ALA A 48 17.63 -1.74 -14.25
CA ALA A 48 18.18 -2.88 -13.54
C ALA A 48 18.33 -2.59 -12.04
N ASP A 49 18.82 -1.41 -11.68
CA ASP A 49 18.92 -0.95 -10.28
C ASP A 49 17.53 -0.87 -9.61
N LEU A 50 16.56 -0.26 -10.30
CA LEU A 50 15.18 -0.23 -9.82
C LEU A 50 14.61 -1.65 -9.67
N HIS A 51 14.84 -2.53 -10.64
CA HIS A 51 14.34 -3.90 -10.61
C HIS A 51 14.96 -4.70 -9.47
N HIS A 52 16.24 -4.47 -9.15
CA HIS A 52 16.87 -5.08 -7.98
C HIS A 52 16.13 -4.72 -6.69
N CYS A 53 15.83 -3.43 -6.49
CA CYS A 53 15.04 -2.98 -5.33
C CYS A 53 13.62 -3.59 -5.32
N VAL A 54 12.93 -3.58 -6.47
CA VAL A 54 11.57 -4.14 -6.59
C VAL A 54 11.56 -5.65 -6.35
N SER A 55 12.53 -6.38 -6.88
CA SER A 55 12.63 -7.84 -6.71
C SER A 55 12.86 -8.19 -5.25
N HIS A 56 13.73 -7.45 -4.54
CA HIS A 56 13.97 -7.64 -3.12
C HIS A 56 12.70 -7.40 -2.28
N LEU A 57 12.09 -6.23 -2.41
CA LEU A 57 10.88 -5.89 -1.65
C LEU A 57 9.69 -6.78 -2.02
N GLY A 58 9.56 -7.13 -3.30
CA GLY A 58 8.52 -8.02 -3.82
C GLY A 58 8.66 -9.44 -3.28
N SER A 59 9.88 -9.98 -3.25
CA SER A 59 10.16 -11.30 -2.66
C SER A 59 9.89 -11.30 -1.15
N LYS A 60 10.22 -10.21 -0.45
CA LYS A 60 9.91 -10.08 0.98
C LYS A 60 8.41 -10.04 1.21
N PHE A 61 7.68 -9.25 0.44
CA PHE A 61 6.22 -9.18 0.53
C PHE A 61 5.57 -10.54 0.25
N GLN A 62 5.97 -11.18 -0.84
CA GLN A 62 5.49 -12.51 -1.20
C GLN A 62 5.76 -13.54 -0.10
N GLY A 63 6.97 -13.56 0.46
CA GLY A 63 7.34 -14.48 1.54
C GLY A 63 6.51 -14.27 2.79
N MET A 64 6.26 -13.02 3.18
CA MET A 64 5.41 -12.69 4.32
C MET A 64 3.95 -13.06 4.08
N ALA A 65 3.39 -12.71 2.92
CA ALA A 65 2.02 -13.07 2.57
C ALA A 65 1.82 -14.60 2.57
N LEU A 66 2.80 -15.36 2.04
CA LEU A 66 2.77 -16.81 2.05
C LEU A 66 2.87 -17.38 3.48
N HIS A 67 3.76 -16.82 4.31
CA HIS A 67 3.90 -17.23 5.70
C HIS A 67 2.60 -17.03 6.47
N HIS A 68 1.99 -15.85 6.36
CA HIS A 68 0.70 -15.58 7.00
C HIS A 68 -0.39 -16.53 6.51
N LEU A 69 -0.45 -16.78 5.20
CA LEU A 69 -1.41 -17.69 4.61
C LEU A 69 -1.27 -19.12 5.17
N MET A 70 -0.03 -19.61 5.30
CA MET A 70 0.25 -20.92 5.90
C MET A 70 -0.07 -20.97 7.39
N LYS A 71 0.32 -19.94 8.15
CA LYS A 71 0.05 -19.87 9.59
C LYS A 71 -1.44 -19.99 9.86
N GLU A 72 -2.27 -19.33 9.05
CA GLU A 72 -3.73 -19.46 9.17
C GLU A 72 -4.22 -20.85 8.75
N GLN A 73 -3.71 -21.45 7.68
CA GLN A 73 -4.11 -22.81 7.30
C GLN A 73 -3.81 -23.84 8.39
N CYS A 74 -2.61 -23.77 8.98
CA CYS A 74 -2.24 -24.61 10.12
C CYS A 74 -3.17 -24.38 11.31
N SER A 75 -3.49 -23.12 11.59
CA SER A 75 -4.40 -22.77 12.70
C SER A 75 -5.81 -23.30 12.45
N LEU A 76 -6.32 -23.20 11.20
CA LEU A 76 -7.64 -23.69 10.83
C LEU A 76 -7.72 -25.22 10.86
N ALA A 77 -6.69 -25.92 10.39
CA ALA A 77 -6.61 -27.39 10.49
C ALA A 77 -6.65 -27.88 11.95
N ASN A 78 -6.02 -27.13 12.87
CA ASN A 78 -6.05 -27.45 14.30
C ASN A 78 -7.40 -27.11 14.96
N ASP A 79 -7.99 -25.96 14.59
CA ASP A 79 -9.22 -25.46 15.21
C ASP A 79 -10.48 -26.15 14.66
N ARG A 80 -10.43 -26.72 13.44
CA ARG A 80 -11.59 -27.31 12.74
C ARG A 80 -11.27 -28.69 12.15
N PRO A 81 -11.88 -29.77 12.68
CA PRO A 81 -11.69 -31.14 12.16
C PRO A 81 -12.19 -31.37 10.73
N ASP A 82 -13.03 -30.49 10.21
CA ASP A 82 -13.57 -30.53 8.84
C ASP A 82 -12.71 -29.72 7.83
N TRP A 83 -11.63 -29.08 8.30
CA TRP A 83 -10.70 -28.35 7.44
C TRP A 83 -9.66 -29.31 6.84
N PRO A 84 -9.19 -29.09 5.60
CA PRO A 84 -8.10 -29.90 5.05
C PRO A 84 -6.87 -29.87 5.94
N ASP A 85 -6.16 -30.99 5.99
CA ASP A 85 -4.86 -31.06 6.65
C ASP A 85 -3.94 -29.96 6.10
N ALA A 86 -3.27 -29.26 7.01
CA ALA A 86 -2.33 -28.23 6.60
C ALA A 86 -1.17 -28.87 5.82
N PRO A 87 -0.78 -28.30 4.67
CA PRO A 87 0.33 -28.84 3.90
C PRO A 87 1.62 -28.80 4.74
N SER A 88 2.40 -29.87 4.68
CA SER A 88 3.65 -30.02 5.44
C SER A 88 4.72 -28.98 5.08
N SER A 89 4.58 -28.33 3.92
CA SER A 89 5.42 -27.21 3.48
C SER A 89 4.66 -26.28 2.53
N ALA A 90 5.08 -25.01 2.47
CA ALA A 90 4.52 -24.06 1.52
C ALA A 90 4.87 -24.50 0.10
N GLU A 91 3.86 -24.66 -0.76
CA GLU A 91 4.13 -24.72 -2.19
C GLU A 91 4.81 -23.40 -2.61
N LYS A 92 5.96 -23.52 -3.27
CA LYS A 92 6.72 -22.37 -3.74
C LYS A 92 5.83 -21.50 -4.64
N PRO A 93 5.87 -20.16 -4.50
CA PRO A 93 5.15 -19.28 -5.41
C PRO A 93 5.55 -19.48 -6.87
N THR A 94 4.58 -19.37 -7.77
CA THR A 94 4.82 -19.40 -9.21
C THR A 94 5.51 -18.11 -9.66
N ASP A 95 6.17 -18.15 -10.82
CA ASP A 95 6.78 -16.94 -11.41
C ASP A 95 5.71 -15.89 -11.73
N ALA A 96 4.49 -16.32 -12.10
CA ALA A 96 3.36 -15.43 -12.32
C ALA A 96 2.95 -14.72 -11.03
N GLU A 97 2.83 -15.46 -9.91
CA GLU A 97 2.54 -14.88 -8.59
C GLU A 97 3.63 -13.87 -8.20
N ALA A 98 4.90 -14.22 -8.33
CA ALA A 98 6.03 -13.32 -8.05
C ALA A 98 5.95 -12.04 -8.89
N ALA A 99 5.64 -12.17 -10.19
CA ALA A 99 5.46 -11.03 -11.07
C ALA A 99 4.30 -10.12 -10.64
N ARG A 100 3.21 -10.63 -10.03
CA ARG A 100 2.12 -9.78 -9.51
C ARG A 100 2.60 -8.89 -8.36
N PHE A 101 3.37 -9.45 -7.42
CA PHE A 101 3.95 -8.69 -6.30
C PHE A 101 4.87 -7.58 -6.81
N GLN A 102 5.79 -7.92 -7.72
CA GLN A 102 6.71 -6.94 -8.31
C GLN A 102 5.96 -5.85 -9.09
N ARG A 103 4.96 -6.24 -9.90
CA ARG A 103 4.13 -5.33 -10.69
C ARG A 103 3.37 -4.34 -9.81
N ALA A 104 2.84 -4.77 -8.68
CA ALA A 104 2.16 -3.86 -7.75
C ALA A 104 3.12 -2.83 -7.16
N ILE A 105 4.37 -3.22 -6.83
CA ILE A 105 5.41 -2.28 -6.38
C ILE A 105 5.78 -1.29 -7.49
N TYR A 106 5.94 -1.73 -8.74
CA TYR A 106 6.17 -0.82 -9.87
C TYR A 106 5.04 0.20 -10.03
N ARG A 107 3.78 -0.25 -9.93
CA ARG A 107 2.62 0.64 -10.04
C ARG A 107 2.57 1.65 -8.90
N LEU A 108 2.93 1.23 -7.67
CA LEU A 108 3.02 2.15 -6.54
C LEU A 108 4.12 3.20 -6.77
N GLU A 109 5.29 2.80 -7.27
CA GLU A 109 6.38 3.73 -7.62
C GLU A 109 5.94 4.74 -8.69
N VAL A 110 5.24 4.29 -9.73
CA VAL A 110 4.67 5.17 -10.77
C VAL A 110 3.65 6.13 -10.16
N TYR A 111 2.71 5.63 -9.35
CA TYR A 111 1.72 6.44 -8.66
C TYR A 111 2.39 7.51 -7.79
N CYS A 112 3.32 7.12 -6.92
CA CYS A 112 4.08 8.06 -6.11
C CYS A 112 4.81 9.09 -6.98
N LYS A 113 5.44 8.70 -8.09
CA LYS A 113 6.12 9.67 -8.97
C LYS A 113 5.19 10.66 -9.66
N LEU A 114 3.99 10.24 -10.04
CA LEU A 114 3.00 11.10 -10.69
C LEU A 114 2.39 12.11 -9.71
N PHE A 115 2.19 11.70 -8.45
CA PHE A 115 1.43 12.50 -7.48
C PHE A 115 2.29 13.13 -6.37
N LYS A 116 3.60 12.83 -6.27
CA LYS A 116 4.49 13.38 -5.23
C LYS A 116 4.77 14.88 -5.33
N ASP A 117 4.55 15.50 -6.50
CA ASP A 117 4.92 16.90 -6.69
C ASP A 117 4.00 17.82 -5.87
N PRO A 118 4.53 18.57 -4.89
CA PRO A 118 3.74 19.46 -4.07
C PRO A 118 2.98 20.54 -4.85
N GLU A 119 3.51 21.00 -5.98
CA GLU A 119 2.90 22.07 -6.78
C GLU A 119 1.67 21.58 -7.56
N VAL A 120 1.68 20.32 -8.00
CA VAL A 120 0.49 19.61 -8.51
C VAL A 120 -0.61 19.61 -7.44
N VAL A 121 -0.23 19.34 -6.20
CA VAL A 121 -1.15 19.18 -5.08
C VAL A 121 -1.61 20.51 -4.47
N ARG A 122 -0.87 21.61 -4.61
CA ARG A 122 -1.08 22.88 -3.88
C ARG A 122 -2.18 23.77 -4.46
N PHE A 123 -2.29 23.88 -5.78
CA PHE A 123 -3.09 24.94 -6.41
C PHE A 123 -4.35 24.47 -7.15
N ASN A 124 -4.60 23.17 -7.29
CA ASN A 124 -5.76 22.70 -8.07
C ASN A 124 -6.28 21.32 -7.63
N LEU A 125 -6.94 21.26 -6.47
CA LEU A 125 -7.56 20.03 -5.93
C LEU A 125 -8.51 19.37 -6.93
N ASP A 126 -9.26 20.14 -7.71
CA ASP A 126 -10.18 19.59 -8.70
C ASP A 126 -9.45 18.87 -9.83
N VAL A 127 -8.35 19.46 -10.34
CA VAL A 127 -7.52 18.81 -11.36
C VAL A 127 -6.79 17.60 -10.81
N VAL A 128 -6.28 17.66 -9.57
CA VAL A 128 -5.66 16.49 -8.92
C VAL A 128 -6.67 15.37 -8.71
N ASN A 129 -7.89 15.70 -8.28
CA ASN A 129 -8.98 14.74 -8.14
C ASN A 129 -9.37 14.12 -9.48
N PHE A 130 -9.43 14.92 -10.55
CA PHE A 130 -9.68 14.45 -11.91
C PHE A 130 -8.57 13.52 -12.40
N GLN A 131 -7.30 13.93 -12.30
CA GLN A 131 -6.15 13.14 -12.69
C GLN A 131 -6.04 11.83 -11.91
N ARG A 132 -6.37 11.87 -10.61
CA ARG A 132 -6.45 10.70 -9.73
C ARG A 132 -7.53 9.73 -10.21
N ALA A 133 -8.75 10.21 -10.42
CA ALA A 133 -9.84 9.38 -10.93
C ALA A 133 -9.44 8.73 -12.26
N HIS A 134 -8.91 9.54 -13.18
CA HIS A 134 -8.45 9.10 -14.50
C HIS A 134 -7.33 8.05 -14.44
N PHE A 135 -6.40 8.14 -13.49
CA PHE A 135 -5.38 7.12 -13.25
C PHE A 135 -6.01 5.77 -12.84
N PHE A 136 -6.94 5.80 -11.88
CA PHE A 136 -7.61 4.59 -11.38
C PHE A 136 -8.64 4.02 -12.37
N ASP A 137 -9.13 4.80 -13.34
CA ASP A 137 -10.02 4.32 -14.40
C ASP A 137 -9.37 3.27 -15.32
N TYR A 138 -8.05 3.22 -15.35
CA TYR A 138 -7.28 2.25 -16.14
C TYR A 138 -6.79 1.03 -15.35
N LEU A 139 -7.22 0.89 -14.09
CA LEU A 139 -6.93 -0.27 -13.25
C LEU A 139 -8.21 -1.04 -12.95
N SER A 140 -8.12 -2.37 -12.96
CA SER A 140 -9.21 -3.19 -12.43
C SER A 140 -9.27 -3.11 -10.91
N LEU A 141 -10.41 -3.49 -10.37
CA LEU A 141 -10.69 -3.40 -8.93
C LEU A 141 -9.69 -4.22 -8.10
N TRP A 142 -9.35 -5.42 -8.56
CA TRP A 142 -8.32 -6.25 -7.92
C TRP A 142 -6.90 -5.68 -8.07
N GLU A 143 -6.60 -4.89 -9.12
CA GLU A 143 -5.31 -4.21 -9.26
C GLU A 143 -5.18 -3.04 -8.28
N ILE A 144 -6.30 -2.35 -7.98
CA ILE A 144 -6.35 -1.33 -6.94
C ILE A 144 -6.13 -1.99 -5.58
N GLU A 145 -6.75 -3.14 -5.30
CA GLU A 145 -6.49 -3.88 -4.05
C GLU A 145 -5.04 -4.33 -3.90
N GLN A 146 -4.38 -4.76 -4.99
CA GLN A 146 -2.95 -5.06 -4.97
C GLN A 146 -2.12 -3.81 -4.62
N LEU A 147 -2.49 -2.62 -5.11
CA LEU A 147 -1.83 -1.37 -4.76
C LEU A 147 -2.00 -1.03 -3.27
N VAL A 148 -3.22 -1.17 -2.75
CA VAL A 148 -3.50 -0.92 -1.31
C VAL A 148 -2.74 -1.92 -0.44
N ALA A 149 -2.76 -3.20 -0.79
CA ALA A 149 -2.01 -4.24 -0.07
C ALA A 149 -0.49 -3.96 -0.07
N THR A 150 0.06 -3.53 -1.21
CA THR A 150 1.48 -3.16 -1.33
C THR A 150 1.83 -1.95 -0.46
N ARG A 151 0.98 -0.92 -0.50
CA ARG A 151 1.09 0.26 0.34
C ARG A 151 1.15 -0.13 1.83
N ASP A 152 0.18 -0.93 2.26
CA ASP A 152 0.05 -1.35 3.67
C ASP A 152 1.24 -2.20 4.10
N PHE A 153 1.68 -3.13 3.25
CA PHE A 153 2.88 -3.92 3.48
C PHE A 153 4.12 -3.05 3.71
N LEU A 154 4.40 -2.11 2.79
CA LEU A 154 5.61 -1.28 2.87
C LEU A 154 5.57 -0.36 4.10
N ALA A 155 4.42 0.21 4.46
CA ALA A 155 4.28 0.96 5.71
C ALA A 155 4.51 0.07 6.93
N ALA A 156 3.86 -1.08 6.98
CA ALA A 156 3.83 -1.95 8.15
C ALA A 156 5.16 -2.62 8.44
N PHE A 157 5.81 -3.15 7.41
CA PHE A 157 6.93 -4.09 7.54
C PHE A 157 8.28 -3.52 7.11
N VAL A 158 8.29 -2.48 6.27
CA VAL A 158 9.55 -1.81 5.87
C VAL A 158 9.79 -0.59 6.75
N ILE A 159 8.82 0.33 6.83
CA ILE A 159 8.99 1.59 7.59
C ILE A 159 8.67 1.42 9.08
N GLY A 160 7.61 0.66 9.39
CA GLY A 160 7.07 0.52 10.73
C GLY A 160 8.11 0.12 11.79
N PRO A 161 8.87 -0.97 11.61
CA PRO A 161 9.83 -1.43 12.60
C PRO A 161 10.91 -0.39 12.95
N PRO A 162 11.68 0.17 12.00
CA PRO A 162 12.71 1.14 12.35
C PRO A 162 12.13 2.47 12.84
N LEU A 163 10.94 2.87 12.40
CA LEU A 163 10.26 4.06 12.90
C LEU A 163 9.82 3.89 14.37
N ARG A 164 9.26 2.73 14.74
CA ARG A 164 8.92 2.41 16.14
C ARG A 164 10.18 2.35 17.02
N ALA A 165 11.25 1.72 16.54
CA ALA A 165 12.53 1.68 17.25
C ALA A 165 13.09 3.10 17.50
N LEU A 166 12.99 3.98 16.52
CA LEU A 166 13.40 5.38 16.65
C LEU A 166 12.55 6.12 17.70
N VAL A 167 11.23 5.89 17.73
CA VAL A 167 10.33 6.46 18.75
C VAL A 167 10.77 6.04 20.16
N GLU A 168 11.02 4.75 20.37
CA GLU A 168 11.43 4.24 21.68
C GLU A 168 12.81 4.77 22.11
N LEU A 169 13.76 4.85 21.18
CA LEU A 169 15.08 5.43 21.45
C LEU A 169 14.98 6.90 21.90
N ARG A 170 14.16 7.72 21.21
CA ARG A 170 13.94 9.13 21.58
C ARG A 170 13.24 9.29 22.92
N LYS A 171 12.29 8.41 23.26
CA LYS A 171 11.68 8.38 24.60
C LYS A 171 12.73 8.12 25.68
N ILE A 172 13.62 7.16 25.48
CA ILE A 172 14.70 6.83 26.43
C ILE A 172 15.68 8.00 26.57
N GLU A 173 16.07 8.64 25.48
CA GLU A 173 16.95 9.82 25.51
C GLU A 173 16.32 10.97 26.29
N ALA A 174 15.05 11.31 26.00
CA ALA A 174 14.32 12.35 26.71
C ALA A 174 14.29 12.09 28.23
N LEU A 175 13.98 10.85 28.63
CA LEU A 175 14.01 10.41 30.04
C LEU A 175 15.39 10.57 30.68
N ARG A 176 16.48 10.38 29.92
CA ARG A 176 17.85 10.57 30.40
C ARG A 176 18.23 12.05 30.52
N THR A 177 17.80 12.92 29.62
CA THR A 177 18.10 14.37 29.70
C THR A 177 17.34 15.09 30.81
N HIS A 178 16.14 14.62 31.18
CA HIS A 178 15.34 15.23 32.26
C HIS A 178 15.76 14.69 33.65
N HIS A 179 16.88 15.18 34.18
CA HIS A 179 17.44 14.81 35.49
C HIS A 179 16.72 15.40 36.74
N CYS A 180 15.44 15.81 36.70
CA CYS A 180 14.75 16.43 37.86
C CYS A 180 13.22 16.16 37.98
N GLY A 181 12.84 15.02 38.58
CA GLY A 181 11.64 14.73 39.46
C GLY A 181 10.18 14.97 38.99
N PRO A 182 9.13 14.55 39.74
CA PRO A 182 8.96 13.39 40.64
C PRO A 182 8.11 12.25 40.03
N ARG A 183 8.14 11.11 40.75
CA ARG A 183 7.55 9.77 40.55
C ARG A 183 6.01 9.65 40.39
N ASN A 184 5.30 10.61 39.80
CA ASN A 184 3.85 10.47 39.58
C ASN A 184 3.57 10.11 38.12
N GLY A 185 3.08 8.88 37.92
CA GLY A 185 3.04 8.11 36.66
C GLY A 185 2.10 8.60 35.57
N ALA A 186 2.08 9.90 35.26
CA ALA A 186 1.20 10.46 34.22
C ALA A 186 1.90 11.39 33.19
N GLN A 187 3.17 11.76 33.34
CA GLN A 187 3.81 12.76 32.45
C GLN A 187 4.66 12.20 31.29
N VAL A 188 4.89 10.89 31.21
CA VAL A 188 5.56 10.26 30.04
C VAL A 188 4.55 9.78 28.99
N VAL A 189 3.28 10.20 29.09
CA VAL A 189 2.19 9.67 28.25
C VAL A 189 2.02 10.41 26.92
N TYR A 190 2.63 11.59 26.74
CA TYR A 190 2.44 12.39 25.51
C TYR A 190 3.70 13.15 25.08
N TRP A 191 4.80 12.45 24.79
CA TRP A 191 5.82 13.07 23.93
C TRP A 191 5.32 13.01 22.48
N THR A 192 4.67 14.10 22.04
CA THR A 192 4.18 14.35 20.66
C THR A 192 5.12 15.25 19.85
N ALA A 193 6.41 15.33 20.24
CA ALA A 193 7.45 16.11 19.56
C ALA A 193 8.40 15.21 18.74
N PRO A 194 9.30 15.76 17.91
CA PRO A 194 9.64 15.22 16.59
C PRO A 194 10.25 13.83 16.56
N ILE A 195 9.52 12.90 15.96
CA ILE A 195 9.97 11.54 15.68
C ILE A 195 11.00 11.52 14.54
N LEU A 196 10.91 12.48 13.63
CA LEU A 196 11.76 12.60 12.44
C LEU A 196 12.81 13.71 12.64
N PRO A 197 13.94 13.65 11.94
CA PRO A 197 14.96 14.71 12.04
C PRO A 197 14.40 16.09 11.66
N PRO A 198 15.05 17.20 12.07
CA PRO A 198 14.52 18.56 11.90
C PRO A 198 14.16 18.95 10.46
N ASN A 199 14.79 18.31 9.46
CA ASN A 199 14.46 18.48 8.04
C ASN A 199 13.09 17.90 7.65
N LEU A 200 12.50 17.04 8.50
CA LEU A 200 11.25 16.30 8.31
C LEU A 200 10.26 16.47 9.48
N GLU A 201 10.72 17.08 10.58
CA GLU A 201 9.96 17.38 11.79
C GLU A 201 8.70 18.21 11.50
N ARG A 202 7.62 17.85 12.20
CA ARG A 202 6.37 18.60 12.24
C ARG A 202 5.70 18.40 13.60
N GLY A 203 5.03 19.43 14.11
CA GLY A 203 4.25 19.33 15.34
C GLY A 203 3.08 18.34 15.18
N ASP A 204 2.84 17.52 16.21
CA ASP A 204 1.69 16.64 16.41
C ASP A 204 1.36 15.70 15.22
N CYS A 205 2.37 15.08 14.59
CA CYS A 205 2.15 14.05 13.56
C CYS A 205 2.12 12.62 14.13
N HIS A 206 1.05 11.88 13.85
CA HIS A 206 0.92 10.46 14.20
C HIS A 206 1.84 9.56 13.35
N ILE A 207 2.19 8.38 13.88
CA ILE A 207 3.09 7.41 13.23
C ILE A 207 2.62 7.02 11.82
N ASN A 208 1.32 6.83 11.63
CA ASN A 208 0.72 6.48 10.32
C ASN A 208 0.91 7.58 9.28
N GLN A 209 0.85 8.85 9.70
CA GLN A 209 1.11 9.98 8.80
C GLN A 209 2.58 10.04 8.39
N ASN A 210 3.50 9.70 9.31
CA ASN A 210 4.92 9.62 8.98
C ASN A 210 5.22 8.44 8.04
N GLN A 211 4.59 7.28 8.22
CA GLN A 211 4.71 6.17 7.27
C GLN A 211 4.26 6.57 5.86
N ALA A 212 3.10 7.22 5.74
CA ALA A 212 2.58 7.70 4.46
C ALA A 212 3.55 8.66 3.75
N ARG A 213 4.12 9.61 4.50
CA ARG A 213 5.13 10.55 3.99
C ARG A 213 6.38 9.82 3.51
N LEU A 214 6.85 8.84 4.28
CA LEU A 214 8.07 8.10 3.98
C LEU A 214 7.94 7.21 2.74
N LEU A 215 6.75 6.73 2.42
CA LEU A 215 6.49 5.95 1.20
C LEU A 215 6.69 6.76 -0.08
N CYS A 216 6.50 8.07 -0.03
CA CYS A 216 6.63 8.95 -1.20
C CYS A 216 8.09 9.18 -1.63
N PHE A 217 9.09 8.75 -0.85
CA PHE A 217 10.51 8.81 -1.26
C PHE A 217 10.89 7.70 -2.24
N GLY A 218 9.98 6.76 -2.50
CA GLY A 218 10.10 5.77 -3.58
C GLY A 218 10.86 4.50 -3.20
N VAL A 219 10.83 3.55 -4.11
CA VAL A 219 11.28 2.16 -3.90
C VAL A 219 12.75 2.05 -3.51
N ASN A 220 13.64 2.90 -4.06
CA ASN A 220 15.06 2.86 -3.71
C ASN A 220 15.29 3.25 -2.23
N PHE A 221 14.59 4.27 -1.74
CA PHE A 221 14.63 4.64 -0.33
C PHE A 221 14.11 3.49 0.55
N LEU A 222 12.98 2.88 0.19
CA LEU A 222 12.39 1.77 0.94
C LEU A 222 13.31 0.55 0.97
N TYR A 223 13.99 0.26 -0.13
CA TYR A 223 15.01 -0.79 -0.19
C TYR A 223 16.19 -0.49 0.76
N ARG A 224 16.66 0.75 0.80
CA ARG A 224 17.71 1.16 1.76
C ARG A 224 17.24 1.03 3.20
N VAL A 225 15.99 1.40 3.52
CA VAL A 225 15.42 1.22 4.85
C VAL A 225 15.39 -0.25 5.25
N ASP A 226 14.99 -1.13 4.32
CA ASP A 226 14.86 -2.57 4.56
C ASP A 226 16.22 -3.28 4.76
N THR A 227 17.23 -2.86 4.00
CA THR A 227 18.55 -3.51 3.97
C THR A 227 19.57 -2.91 4.92
N SER A 228 19.33 -1.68 5.40
CA SER A 228 20.21 -1.04 6.37
C SER A 228 19.86 -1.48 7.79
N PRO A 229 20.83 -1.56 8.70
CA PRO A 229 20.54 -1.74 10.12
C PRO A 229 19.60 -0.65 10.65
N SER A 230 18.66 -1.00 11.54
CA SER A 230 17.72 -0.04 12.13
C SER A 230 18.40 1.15 12.82
N THR A 231 19.64 0.98 13.29
CA THR A 231 20.47 2.05 13.87
C THR A 231 20.85 3.15 12.87
N GLN A 232 20.88 2.84 11.57
CA GLN A 232 21.16 3.80 10.51
C GLN A 232 19.91 4.52 10.01
N PHE A 233 18.72 4.12 10.43
CA PHE A 233 17.46 4.69 9.93
C PHE A 233 17.40 6.21 10.10
N TYR A 234 17.82 6.74 11.25
CA TYR A 234 17.85 8.19 11.46
C TYR A 234 18.79 8.91 10.49
N GLN A 235 19.93 8.30 10.16
CA GLN A 235 20.86 8.85 9.16
C GLN A 235 20.25 8.82 7.76
N LEU A 236 19.58 7.72 7.38
CA LEU A 236 18.86 7.65 6.11
C LEU A 236 17.84 8.78 5.97
N LEU A 237 17.15 9.13 7.06
CA LEU A 237 16.19 10.25 7.09
C LEU A 237 16.86 11.62 6.97
N LEU A 238 18.05 11.81 7.54
CA LEU A 238 18.84 13.04 7.41
C LEU A 238 19.34 13.25 5.98
N ASP A 239 19.71 12.17 5.28
CA ASP A 239 20.21 12.21 3.91
C ASP A 239 19.11 12.50 2.88
N LEU A 240 17.83 12.47 3.30
CA LEU A 240 16.72 12.77 2.41
C LEU A 240 16.74 14.25 1.99
N PRO A 241 16.45 14.55 0.72
CA PRO A 241 16.39 15.92 0.25
C PRO A 241 15.39 16.70 1.09
N GLN A 242 15.76 17.92 1.50
CA GLN A 242 14.81 18.82 2.14
C GLN A 242 13.63 19.00 1.20
N GLN A 243 12.47 18.60 1.67
CA GLN A 243 11.26 18.81 0.92
C GLN A 243 10.75 20.24 1.17
N PRO A 244 10.04 20.85 0.20
CA PRO A 244 9.59 22.23 0.34
C PRO A 244 8.72 22.40 1.58
N ARG A 245 9.03 23.40 2.42
CA ARG A 245 8.26 23.74 3.64
C ARG A 245 6.76 23.99 3.37
N TYR A 246 6.40 24.28 2.12
CA TYR A 246 5.03 24.59 1.67
C TYR A 246 4.34 23.44 0.93
N ALA A 247 4.99 22.28 0.79
CA ALA A 247 4.27 21.05 0.50
C ALA A 247 3.38 20.80 1.71
N SER A 248 2.11 21.21 1.66
CA SER A 248 1.20 21.02 2.77
C SER A 248 1.04 19.52 2.99
N TYR A 249 1.83 18.95 3.89
CA TYR A 249 1.92 17.52 4.15
C TYR A 249 0.63 16.88 4.64
N ASN A 250 -0.39 17.68 4.95
CA ASN A 250 -1.77 17.18 5.07
C ASN A 250 -2.19 16.47 3.77
N ARG A 251 -1.76 16.96 2.60
CA ARG A 251 -2.10 16.41 1.29
C ARG A 251 -1.21 15.25 0.81
N VAL A 252 -0.03 15.05 1.39
CA VAL A 252 0.75 13.80 1.15
C VAL A 252 0.14 12.63 1.92
N GLY A 253 -0.41 12.91 3.11
CA GLY A 253 -1.32 11.96 3.78
C GLY A 253 -2.58 11.69 2.95
N GLU A 254 -3.08 12.67 2.20
CA GLU A 254 -4.17 12.45 1.24
C GLU A 254 -3.76 11.52 0.09
N ILE A 255 -2.55 11.58 -0.47
CA ILE A 255 -2.07 10.59 -1.47
C ILE A 255 -2.21 9.15 -0.96
N TYR A 256 -2.06 8.98 0.36
CA TYR A 256 -2.20 7.72 1.06
C TYR A 256 -3.67 7.31 1.25
N SER A 257 -4.50 8.26 1.67
CA SER A 257 -5.94 8.04 1.81
C SER A 257 -6.59 7.84 0.45
N TRP A 258 -6.07 8.42 -0.63
CA TRP A 258 -6.58 8.28 -2.00
C TRP A 258 -6.55 6.86 -2.52
N LEU A 259 -5.58 6.05 -2.11
CA LEU A 259 -5.57 4.61 -2.42
C LEU A 259 -6.72 3.90 -1.70
N SER A 260 -7.02 4.29 -0.46
CA SER A 260 -8.18 3.81 0.28
C SER A 260 -9.50 4.34 -0.30
N ASP A 261 -9.57 5.62 -0.66
CA ASP A 261 -10.72 6.26 -1.34
C ASP A 261 -10.99 5.59 -2.68
N ALA A 262 -9.96 5.20 -3.43
CA ALA A 262 -10.13 4.54 -4.72
C ALA A 262 -10.87 3.22 -4.54
N VAL A 263 -10.54 2.44 -3.51
CA VAL A 263 -11.28 1.21 -3.20
C VAL A 263 -12.67 1.51 -2.65
N ASP A 264 -12.83 2.51 -1.78
CA ASP A 264 -14.16 2.89 -1.27
C ASP A 264 -15.08 3.43 -2.37
N ARG A 265 -14.55 4.16 -3.36
CA ARG A 265 -15.29 4.60 -4.55
C ARG A 265 -15.64 3.45 -5.50
N CYS A 266 -14.98 2.30 -5.39
CA CYS A 266 -15.44 1.09 -6.08
C CYS A 266 -16.80 0.63 -5.54
N VAL A 267 -17.08 0.88 -4.25
CA VAL A 267 -18.40 0.68 -3.64
C VAL A 267 -19.38 1.76 -4.11
N GLU A 268 -18.94 3.00 -4.29
CA GLU A 268 -19.79 4.11 -4.77
C GLU A 268 -20.19 3.96 -6.24
N MET A 269 -19.31 3.49 -7.12
CA MET A 269 -19.71 3.14 -8.50
C MET A 269 -20.80 2.07 -8.49
N SER A 270 -20.81 1.14 -7.52
CA SER A 270 -21.89 0.16 -7.39
C SER A 270 -23.21 0.75 -6.86
N ASN A 271 -23.19 1.97 -6.31
CA ASN A 271 -24.30 2.52 -5.53
C ASN A 271 -24.89 3.85 -6.07
N LEU A 272 -24.15 4.65 -6.82
CA LEU A 272 -24.55 6.01 -7.21
C LEU A 272 -24.70 6.24 -8.73
N GLU A 273 -23.94 5.55 -9.58
CA GLU A 273 -23.94 5.79 -11.04
C GLU A 273 -24.75 4.76 -11.84
N LEU A 274 -25.24 3.71 -11.20
CA LEU A 274 -26.01 2.66 -11.87
C LEU A 274 -27.52 2.87 -11.66
N PRO A 275 -28.35 2.80 -12.72
CA PRO A 275 -29.78 3.11 -12.65
C PRO A 275 -30.58 2.25 -11.68
N ILE A 276 -29.99 1.17 -11.18
CA ILE A 276 -30.57 0.22 -10.25
C ILE A 276 -29.47 -0.18 -9.26
N ARG A 277 -29.76 -0.14 -7.95
CA ARG A 277 -28.95 -0.74 -6.87
C ARG A 277 -28.86 -2.26 -7.07
N LYS A 278 -28.14 -2.69 -8.11
CA LYS A 278 -27.95 -4.07 -8.49
C LYS A 278 -26.63 -4.51 -7.87
N ALA A 279 -26.66 -5.48 -6.97
CA ALA A 279 -25.44 -6.03 -6.39
C ALA A 279 -24.57 -6.65 -7.50
N LEU A 280 -23.24 -6.53 -7.42
CA LEU A 280 -22.30 -7.10 -8.41
C LEU A 280 -22.57 -8.60 -8.67
N SER A 281 -23.02 -9.32 -7.64
CA SER A 281 -23.41 -10.75 -7.70
C SER A 281 -24.59 -11.04 -8.63
N SER A 282 -25.38 -10.03 -8.98
CA SER A 282 -26.54 -10.16 -9.88
C SER A 282 -26.27 -9.72 -11.31
N TYR A 283 -25.02 -9.36 -11.64
CA TYR A 283 -24.65 -8.93 -12.98
C TYR A 283 -24.57 -10.14 -13.91
N THR A 284 -25.19 -10.01 -15.07
CA THR A 284 -24.93 -10.89 -16.20
C THR A 284 -23.47 -10.72 -16.66
N PRO A 285 -22.88 -11.71 -17.34
CA PRO A 285 -21.54 -11.57 -17.90
C PRO A 285 -21.39 -10.34 -18.84
N HIS A 286 -22.46 -9.96 -19.53
CA HIS A 286 -22.49 -8.75 -20.37
C HIS A 286 -22.42 -7.48 -19.52
N GLU A 287 -23.30 -7.35 -18.52
CA GLU A 287 -23.30 -6.21 -17.59
C GLU A 287 -21.96 -6.12 -16.83
N TYR A 288 -21.38 -7.25 -16.42
CA TYR A 288 -20.06 -7.25 -15.79
C TYR A 288 -18.99 -6.68 -16.73
N LYS A 289 -18.99 -7.11 -18.00
CA LYS A 289 -18.05 -6.59 -18.99
C LYS A 289 -18.26 -5.10 -19.31
N GLU A 290 -19.49 -4.63 -19.25
CA GLU A 290 -19.86 -3.25 -19.56
C GLU A 290 -19.59 -2.28 -18.41
N TYR A 291 -19.89 -2.70 -17.18
CA TYR A 291 -19.89 -1.81 -16.00
C TYR A 291 -18.72 -2.06 -15.04
N VAL A 292 -18.04 -3.21 -15.11
CA VAL A 292 -16.90 -3.52 -14.22
C VAL A 292 -15.59 -3.31 -14.97
N ARG A 293 -14.71 -2.51 -14.37
CA ARG A 293 -13.39 -2.19 -14.91
C ARG A 293 -12.56 -3.47 -15.09
N GLN A 294 -12.20 -3.75 -16.33
CA GLN A 294 -11.37 -4.90 -16.67
C GLN A 294 -9.90 -4.56 -16.57
N SER A 295 -9.07 -5.56 -16.22
CA SER A 295 -7.64 -5.35 -16.24
C SER A 295 -7.20 -5.18 -17.68
N LEU A 296 -6.42 -4.13 -17.92
CA LEU A 296 -5.78 -3.91 -19.21
C LEU A 296 -4.53 -4.79 -19.39
N MET A 297 -4.18 -5.64 -18.39
CA MET A 297 -3.12 -6.65 -18.50
C MET A 297 -3.70 -7.93 -19.14
N SER A 298 -3.46 -8.12 -20.43
CA SER A 298 -3.88 -9.33 -21.16
C SER A 298 -2.91 -10.52 -21.02
N GLU A 299 -1.72 -10.30 -20.45
CA GLU A 299 -0.65 -11.31 -20.34
C GLU A 299 -0.83 -12.26 -19.15
N ASP A 300 -1.62 -11.86 -18.15
CA ASP A 300 -1.93 -12.66 -16.97
C ASP A 300 -3.23 -13.44 -17.21
N ALA A 301 -3.09 -14.69 -17.64
CA ALA A 301 -4.25 -15.54 -17.98
C ALA A 301 -4.99 -16.08 -16.74
N ASP A 302 -4.34 -16.09 -15.57
CA ASP A 302 -4.96 -16.61 -14.36
C ASP A 302 -5.94 -15.60 -13.77
N LYS A 303 -7.11 -16.10 -13.37
CA LYS A 303 -8.23 -15.31 -12.85
C LYS A 303 -8.29 -15.26 -11.32
N GLY A 304 -7.24 -15.71 -10.64
CA GLY A 304 -7.14 -15.85 -9.19
C GLY A 304 -7.36 -14.52 -8.48
N PRO A 305 -6.60 -13.46 -8.82
CA PRO A 305 -6.80 -12.12 -8.26
C PRO A 305 -8.23 -11.61 -8.43
N GLU A 306 -8.80 -11.76 -9.64
CA GLU A 306 -10.15 -11.30 -9.96
C GLU A 306 -11.22 -12.10 -9.20
N LYS A 307 -11.07 -13.42 -9.11
CA LYS A 307 -11.96 -14.29 -8.33
C LYS A 307 -11.86 -14.02 -6.83
N ALA A 308 -10.65 -13.83 -6.29
CA ALA A 308 -10.41 -13.46 -4.89
C ALA A 308 -11.13 -12.17 -4.53
N TRP A 309 -11.00 -11.15 -5.39
CA TRP A 309 -11.69 -9.88 -5.21
C TRP A 309 -13.20 -10.03 -5.29
N ASN A 310 -13.72 -10.65 -6.34
CA ASN A 310 -15.17 -10.87 -6.50
C ASN A 310 -15.76 -11.61 -5.29
N TRP A 311 -15.08 -12.67 -4.83
CA TRP A 311 -15.50 -13.43 -3.65
C TRP A 311 -15.47 -12.58 -2.39
N ALA A 312 -14.37 -11.88 -2.11
CA ALA A 312 -14.23 -11.08 -0.89
C ALA A 312 -15.28 -9.95 -0.85
N TYR A 313 -15.50 -9.28 -1.98
CA TYR A 313 -16.48 -8.21 -2.10
C TYR A 313 -17.92 -8.70 -1.85
N GLN A 314 -18.28 -9.86 -2.38
CA GLN A 314 -19.61 -10.45 -2.16
C GLN A 314 -19.77 -11.01 -0.75
N SER A 315 -18.68 -11.54 -0.20
CA SER A 315 -18.67 -12.23 1.09
C SER A 315 -18.64 -11.26 2.26
N PHE A 316 -18.10 -10.04 2.09
CA PHE A 316 -17.96 -9.02 3.13
C PHE A 316 -18.69 -7.72 2.76
N PRO A 317 -20.04 -7.70 2.71
CA PRO A 317 -20.79 -6.48 2.47
C PRO A 317 -20.59 -5.53 3.66
N GLY A 318 -19.75 -4.52 3.45
CA GLY A 318 -19.48 -3.45 4.40
C GLY A 318 -19.67 -2.07 3.74
N PRO A 319 -19.89 -1.01 4.53
CA PRO A 319 -20.02 0.35 4.00
C PRO A 319 -18.71 0.88 3.40
N THR A 320 -17.57 0.26 3.72
CA THR A 320 -16.23 0.66 3.28
C THR A 320 -15.37 -0.57 2.99
N CYS A 321 -14.53 -0.52 1.96
CA CYS A 321 -13.54 -1.56 1.66
C CYS A 321 -12.28 -1.48 2.56
N ASN A 322 -12.21 -0.51 3.47
CA ASN A 322 -11.28 -0.50 4.60
C ASN A 322 -11.78 -1.31 5.81
N ASP A 323 -12.79 -2.13 5.60
CA ASP A 323 -13.22 -3.12 6.57
C ASP A 323 -12.03 -4.03 7.01
N PRO A 324 -11.91 -4.37 8.31
CA PRO A 324 -10.86 -5.27 8.80
C PRO A 324 -10.74 -6.59 8.03
N ARG A 325 -11.85 -7.12 7.52
CA ARG A 325 -11.91 -8.36 6.73
C ARG A 325 -11.20 -8.20 5.39
N MET A 326 -11.41 -7.07 4.72
CA MET A 326 -10.68 -6.73 3.48
C MET A 326 -9.20 -6.45 3.76
N THR A 327 -8.88 -5.86 4.91
CA THR A 327 -7.48 -5.67 5.34
C THR A 327 -6.78 -7.01 5.52
N ASN A 328 -7.44 -8.00 6.13
CA ASN A 328 -6.91 -9.35 6.24
C ASN A 328 -6.70 -9.99 4.86
N CYS A 329 -7.64 -9.84 3.92
CA CYS A 329 -7.46 -10.31 2.54
C CYS A 329 -6.19 -9.75 1.88
N ARG A 330 -5.88 -8.47 2.13
CA ARG A 330 -4.65 -7.82 1.64
C ARG A 330 -3.40 -8.38 2.29
N LEU A 331 -3.40 -8.56 3.61
CA LEU A 331 -2.26 -9.08 4.37
C LEU A 331 -1.86 -10.50 3.95
N PHE A 332 -2.84 -11.35 3.67
CA PHE A 332 -2.61 -12.70 3.15
C PHE A 332 -2.22 -12.72 1.67
N GLY A 333 -2.15 -11.56 1.00
CA GLY A 333 -1.83 -11.46 -0.42
C GLY A 333 -2.86 -12.13 -1.33
N LEU A 334 -4.13 -12.25 -0.91
CA LEU A 334 -5.13 -13.04 -1.62
C LEU A 334 -5.37 -12.56 -3.06
N PHE A 335 -5.18 -11.27 -3.30
CA PHE A 335 -5.28 -10.67 -4.62
C PHE A 335 -4.04 -10.89 -5.49
N PHE A 336 -3.05 -11.65 -5.05
CA PHE A 336 -1.80 -11.93 -5.80
C PHE A 336 -1.66 -13.40 -6.20
N TRP A 337 -2.38 -14.30 -5.52
CA TRP A 337 -2.24 -15.74 -5.72
C TRP A 337 -3.02 -16.25 -6.93
N ASP A 338 -2.51 -17.34 -7.52
CA ASP A 338 -3.19 -18.03 -8.61
C ASP A 338 -4.48 -18.70 -8.13
N SER A 339 -5.43 -18.88 -9.06
CA SER A 339 -6.68 -19.60 -8.81
C SER A 339 -6.44 -20.99 -8.24
N ALA A 340 -5.40 -21.68 -8.73
CA ALA A 340 -5.01 -23.01 -8.27
C ALA A 340 -4.67 -23.00 -6.77
N ARG A 341 -3.81 -22.08 -6.34
CA ARG A 341 -3.44 -21.92 -4.92
C ARG A 341 -4.66 -21.62 -4.07
N LEU A 342 -5.48 -20.65 -4.48
CA LEU A 342 -6.69 -20.25 -3.74
C LEU A 342 -7.72 -21.39 -3.61
N ASN A 343 -7.81 -22.27 -4.60
CA ASN A 343 -8.65 -23.46 -4.54
C ASN A 343 -8.09 -24.53 -3.60
N THR A 344 -6.77 -24.81 -3.67
CA THR A 344 -6.10 -25.79 -2.78
C THR A 344 -6.35 -25.48 -1.31
N ILE A 345 -6.43 -24.19 -0.97
CA ILE A 345 -6.58 -23.72 0.41
C ILE A 345 -8.04 -23.51 0.82
N ASN A 346 -8.99 -23.92 -0.04
CA ASN A 346 -10.44 -23.75 0.14
C ASN A 346 -10.87 -22.32 0.48
N PHE A 347 -10.20 -21.32 -0.10
CA PHE A 347 -10.50 -19.92 0.18
C PHE A 347 -11.95 -19.56 -0.17
N PHE A 348 -12.41 -19.99 -1.36
CA PHE A 348 -13.70 -19.58 -1.91
C PHE A 348 -14.93 -20.28 -1.30
N THR A 349 -14.75 -21.36 -0.55
CA THR A 349 -15.87 -22.26 -0.20
C THR A 349 -16.40 -22.08 1.22
N ARG A 350 -15.71 -21.34 2.10
CA ARG A 350 -16.00 -21.29 3.54
C ARG A 350 -16.04 -19.88 4.10
N VAL A 351 -16.94 -19.04 3.56
CA VAL A 351 -17.17 -17.66 4.01
C VAL A 351 -17.45 -17.61 5.52
N ASP A 352 -18.20 -18.59 6.04
CA ASP A 352 -18.53 -18.73 7.47
C ASP A 352 -17.29 -18.78 8.37
N VAL A 353 -16.23 -19.46 7.90
CA VAL A 353 -14.97 -19.62 8.62
C VAL A 353 -14.20 -18.30 8.66
N TRP A 354 -14.01 -17.68 7.51
CA TRP A 354 -13.29 -16.41 7.40
C TRP A 354 -14.01 -15.29 8.14
N TRP A 355 -15.34 -15.28 8.05
CA TRP A 355 -16.19 -14.34 8.78
C TRP A 355 -16.05 -14.49 10.29
N TRP A 356 -16.21 -15.71 10.82
CA TRP A 356 -16.05 -15.96 12.26
C TRP A 356 -14.64 -15.65 12.74
N ARG A 357 -13.62 -16.01 11.97
CA ARG A 357 -12.22 -15.77 12.33
C ARG A 357 -11.94 -14.26 12.41
N TRP A 358 -12.43 -13.47 11.47
CA TRP A 358 -12.10 -12.05 11.37
C TRP A 358 -13.02 -11.11 12.16
N GLU A 359 -14.26 -11.49 12.49
CA GLU A 359 -15.16 -10.71 13.35
C GLU A 359 -15.21 -11.16 14.82
N GLY A 360 -15.01 -12.46 15.10
CA GLY A 360 -15.61 -13.07 16.29
C GLY A 360 -14.70 -13.61 17.40
N ALA A 361 -13.42 -13.90 17.16
CA ALA A 361 -12.63 -14.62 18.19
C ALA A 361 -11.11 -14.43 18.17
N ARG A 362 -10.49 -14.15 17.03
CA ARG A 362 -9.07 -13.80 16.90
C ARG A 362 -8.94 -12.87 15.70
N GLN A 363 -8.96 -11.56 15.91
CA GLN A 363 -8.24 -10.72 14.93
C GLN A 363 -6.86 -11.35 14.82
N PRO A 364 -6.33 -11.58 13.60
CA PRO A 364 -5.00 -12.14 13.49
C PRO A 364 -4.12 -11.33 14.43
N ASP A 365 -3.42 -12.02 15.33
CA ASP A 365 -2.35 -11.45 16.14
C ASP A 365 -1.28 -11.00 15.14
N VAL A 366 -1.57 -9.93 14.40
CA VAL A 366 -0.58 -9.04 13.86
C VAL A 366 -0.12 -8.30 15.09
N ASP A 367 0.70 -9.00 15.87
CA ASP A 367 1.61 -8.38 16.80
C ASP A 367 2.38 -7.38 15.94
N TRP A 368 1.96 -6.12 15.98
CA TRP A 368 2.73 -4.99 15.47
C TRP A 368 4.07 -4.89 16.20
N GLU A 369 4.25 -5.66 17.28
CA GLU A 369 5.53 -6.17 17.77
C GLU A 369 6.18 -7.00 16.66
N VAL A 370 6.92 -6.27 15.82
CA VAL A 370 8.11 -6.72 15.11
C VAL A 370 8.60 -8.02 15.74
N GLU A 371 8.54 -9.13 15.00
CA GLU A 371 9.41 -10.26 15.27
C GLU A 371 10.83 -9.69 15.27
N ALA A 372 11.31 -9.34 16.46
CA ALA A 372 12.73 -9.28 16.73
C ALA A 372 13.18 -10.68 16.34
N THR A 373 13.83 -10.79 15.19
CA THR A 373 14.47 -12.00 14.71
C THR A 373 15.30 -12.58 15.85
N VAL A 374 14.70 -13.51 16.60
CA VAL A 374 15.46 -14.44 17.41
C VAL A 374 16.17 -15.29 16.36
N PRO A 375 17.51 -15.37 16.38
CA PRO A 375 18.20 -16.23 15.43
C PRO A 375 17.65 -17.64 15.58
N PRO A 376 17.58 -18.43 14.50
CA PRO A 376 17.09 -19.80 14.58
C PRO A 376 17.88 -20.47 15.70
N ALA A 377 17.17 -20.97 16.71
CA ALA A 377 17.75 -21.83 17.72
C ALA A 377 18.24 -23.07 16.98
N SER A 378 19.49 -23.01 16.52
CA SER A 378 20.25 -24.14 16.07
C SER A 378 20.33 -25.12 17.23
N PHE A 379 19.82 -26.33 16.98
CA PHE A 379 20.31 -27.59 17.53
C PHE A 379 21.11 -27.48 18.82
N TRP A 380 20.47 -27.78 19.95
CA TRP A 380 20.98 -28.72 20.96
C TRP A 380 19.81 -29.54 21.50
#